data_AF-A0A2E3P6K1-F1
#
_entry.id   AF-A0A2E3P6K1-F1
#
_cell.length_a   1.000
_cell.length_b   1.000
_cell.length_c   1.000
_cell.angle_alpha   90.00
_cell.angle_beta   90.00
_cell.angle_gamma   90.00
#
_symmetry.space_group_name_H-M   'P 1'
#
loop_
_entity.id
_entity.type
_entity.pdbx_description
1 polymer ?
#
loop_
_entity_poly.entity_id
_entity_poly.type
_entity_poly.pdbx_seq_one_letter_code
_entity_poly.pdbx_strand_id
1 'polypeptide(L)'
;MGDRSEVVFSILMAAFVVVLVMTNVLAGKLFLAFPETFPDGLFGETVTLTAGLITYPLTFLITDVVCEVYGQRRANLMVYTGFALSVLILGVIQIALVVPGSPV
;
A
#
# COMPACT_ATOMS: atom_id res chain seq x y z
N MET A 1 13.21 -15.63 25.02
CA MET A 1 12.14 -14.68 24.65
C MET A 1 12.31 -14.01 23.28
N GLY A 2 13.41 -14.22 22.54
CA GLY A 2 13.67 -13.49 21.27
C GLY A 2 13.01 -14.04 20.01
N ASP A 3 12.78 -15.35 19.91
CA ASP A 3 12.48 -15.97 18.61
C ASP A 3 11.05 -15.68 18.10
N ARG A 4 10.03 -15.81 18.96
CA ARG A 4 8.63 -15.60 18.57
C ARG A 4 8.32 -14.13 18.24
N SER A 5 8.91 -13.19 18.97
CA SER A 5 8.69 -11.75 18.76
C SER A 5 9.24 -11.30 17.40
N GLU A 6 10.45 -11.74 17.05
CA GLU A 6 11.06 -11.43 15.76
C GLU A 6 10.32 -12.09 14.58
N VAL A 7 9.77 -13.30 14.77
CA VAL A 7 8.91 -13.94 13.76
C VAL A 7 7.64 -13.10 13.52
N VAL A 8 6.96 -12.66 14.57
CA VAL A 8 5.76 -11.82 14.43
C VAL A 8 6.09 -10.48 13.78
N PHE A 9 7.19 -9.83 14.17
CA PHE A 9 7.67 -8.62 13.53
C PHE A 9 7.92 -8.82 12.03
N SER A 10 8.57 -9.92 11.65
CA SER A 10 8.86 -10.25 10.26
C SER A 10 7.60 -10.47 9.44
N ILE A 11 6.57 -11.11 10.03
CA ILE A 11 5.26 -11.29 9.38
C ILE A 11 4.56 -9.95 9.19
N LEU A 12 4.54 -9.09 10.21
CA LEU A 12 3.93 -7.76 10.13
C LEU A 12 4.65 -6.88 9.09
N MET A 13 5.99 -6.94 9.06
CA MET A 13 6.78 -6.25 8.06
C MET A 13 6.48 -6.74 6.65
N ALA A 14 6.46 -8.06 6.43
CA ALA A 14 6.14 -8.62 5.12
C ALA A 14 4.72 -8.23 4.68
N ALA A 15 3.73 -8.30 5.58
CA ALA A 15 2.37 -7.87 5.31
C ALA A 15 2.31 -6.38 4.94
N PHE A 16 2.99 -5.51 5.71
CA PHE A 16 3.07 -4.09 5.41
C PHE A 16 3.66 -3.82 4.02
N VAL A 17 4.79 -4.45 3.69
CA VAL A 17 5.46 -4.29 2.40
C VAL A 17 4.55 -4.71 1.25
N VAL A 18 3.89 -5.87 1.37
CA VAL A 18 2.97 -6.37 0.32
C VAL A 18 1.81 -5.40 0.11
N VAL A 19 1.18 -4.93 1.19
CA VAL A 19 0.06 -3.98 1.11
C VAL A 19 0.51 -2.66 0.50
N LEU A 20 1.68 -2.15 0.89
CA LEU A 20 2.22 -0.90 0.35
C LEU A 20 2.54 -1.03 -1.15
N VAL A 21 3.18 -2.12 -1.56
CA VAL A 21 3.45 -2.40 -2.99
C VAL A 21 2.15 -2.53 -3.78
N MET A 22 1.14 -3.22 -3.24
CA MET A 22 -0.17 -3.38 -3.86
C MET A 22 -0.91 -2.04 -4.01
N THR A 23 -0.68 -1.09 -3.09
CA THR A 23 -1.23 0.26 -3.16
C THR A 23 -0.83 0.95 -4.47
N ASN A 24 0.42 0.78 -4.92
CA ASN A 24 0.88 1.35 -6.18
C ASN A 24 0.11 0.79 -7.39
N VAL A 25 -0.28 -0.48 -7.36
CA VAL A 25 -1.08 -1.12 -8.42
C VAL A 25 -2.53 -0.65 -8.38
N LEU A 26 -3.11 -0.56 -7.18
CA LEU A 26 -4.48 -0.12 -6.98
C LEU A 26 -4.68 1.38 -7.22
N ALA A 27 -3.61 2.17 -7.16
CA ALA A 27 -3.63 3.61 -7.38
C ALA A 27 -4.29 4.00 -8.72
N GLY A 28 -4.09 3.18 -9.77
CA GLY A 28 -4.63 3.42 -11.10
C GLY A 28 -6.12 3.12 -11.28
N LYS A 29 -6.77 2.46 -10.30
CA LYS A 29 -8.21 2.17 -10.36
C LYS A 29 -8.98 3.23 -9.59
N LEU A 30 -9.83 3.99 -10.28
CA LEU A 30 -10.74 4.95 -9.66
C LEU A 30 -12.12 4.31 -9.45
N PHE A 31 -12.80 4.70 -8.38
CA PHE A 31 -14.18 4.30 -8.08
C PHE A 31 -15.00 5.50 -7.60
N LEU A 32 -16.32 5.44 -7.84
CA LEU A 32 -17.26 6.42 -7.32
C LEU A 32 -17.55 6.11 -5.85
N ALA A 33 -17.24 7.06 -4.98
CA ALA A 33 -17.63 6.99 -3.59
C ALA A 33 -19.09 7.41 -3.45
N PHE A 34 -19.83 6.70 -2.59
CA PHE A 34 -21.18 7.08 -2.20
C PHE A 34 -22.20 7.26 -3.35
N PRO A 35 -22.26 6.34 -4.34
CA PRO A 35 -23.14 6.51 -5.51
C PRO A 35 -24.63 6.58 -5.14
N GLU A 36 -25.03 5.89 -4.06
CA GLU A 36 -26.42 5.83 -3.59
C GLU A 36 -26.81 7.02 -2.69
N THR A 37 -25.86 7.59 -1.93
CA THR A 37 -26.15 8.68 -0.97
C THR A 37 -25.90 10.07 -1.53
N PHE A 38 -25.02 10.22 -2.53
CA PHE A 38 -24.75 11.47 -3.24
C PHE A 38 -24.71 11.23 -4.76
N PRO A 39 -25.87 11.01 -5.40
CA PRO A 39 -25.94 10.66 -6.83
C PRO A 39 -25.38 11.76 -7.75
N ASP A 40 -25.57 13.03 -7.40
CA ASP A 40 -24.98 14.19 -8.12
C ASP A 40 -23.64 14.63 -7.52
N GLY A 41 -23.08 13.83 -6.61
CA GLY A 41 -21.83 14.11 -5.92
C GLY A 41 -21.94 15.17 -4.80
N LEU A 42 -20.79 15.68 -4.36
CA LEU A 42 -20.71 16.75 -3.37
C LEU A 42 -20.53 18.07 -4.13
N PHE A 43 -21.37 19.07 -3.85
CA PHE A 43 -21.34 20.38 -4.53
C PHE A 43 -21.50 20.33 -6.07
N GLY A 44 -22.12 19.27 -6.60
CA GLY A 44 -22.31 19.08 -8.04
C GLY A 44 -21.14 18.39 -8.75
N GLU A 45 -20.14 17.89 -8.00
CA GLU A 45 -19.03 17.10 -8.53
C GLU A 45 -19.00 15.69 -7.96
N THR A 46 -18.85 14.69 -8.85
CA THR A 46 -18.79 13.28 -8.45
C THR A 46 -17.56 13.01 -7.58
N VAL A 47 -17.78 12.32 -6.45
CA VAL A 47 -16.69 11.98 -5.53
C VAL A 47 -15.96 10.77 -6.07
N THR A 48 -14.84 11.01 -6.75
CA THR A 48 -13.97 9.96 -7.28
C THR A 48 -12.82 9.68 -6.32
N LEU A 49 -12.65 8.42 -5.93
CA LEU A 49 -11.58 7.99 -5.04
C LEU A 49 -10.73 6.92 -5.72
N THR A 50 -9.46 6.86 -5.34
CA THR A 50 -8.57 5.77 -5.77
C THR A 50 -8.82 4.51 -4.94
N ALA A 51 -8.82 3.35 -5.59
CA ALA A 51 -8.88 2.05 -4.91
C ALA A 51 -7.69 1.83 -3.98
N GLY A 52 -6.58 2.57 -4.18
CA GLY A 52 -5.47 2.63 -3.23
C GLY A 52 -5.86 3.16 -1.85
N LEU A 53 -6.98 3.88 -1.71
CA LEU A 53 -7.47 4.31 -0.39
C LEU A 53 -7.84 3.12 0.52
N ILE A 54 -8.24 1.99 -0.07
CA ILE A 54 -8.65 0.79 0.66
C ILE A 54 -7.48 0.21 1.47
N THR A 55 -6.24 0.35 0.99
CA THR A 55 -5.06 -0.15 1.69
C THR A 55 -4.59 0.76 2.82
N TYR A 56 -5.02 2.02 2.85
CA TYR A 56 -4.55 3.01 3.82
C TYR A 56 -4.87 2.62 5.28
N PRO A 57 -6.12 2.27 5.66
CA PRO A 57 -6.42 1.83 7.03
C PRO A 57 -5.61 0.60 7.46
N LEU A 58 -5.33 -0.31 6.52
CA LEU A 58 -4.53 -1.51 6.78
C LEU A 58 -3.07 -1.16 7.05
N THR A 59 -2.45 -0.31 6.22
CA THR A 59 -1.07 0.14 6.44
C THR A 59 -0.92 0.94 7.74
N PHE A 60 -1.90 1.78 8.07
CA PHE A 60 -1.91 2.54 9.31
C PHE A 60 -1.98 1.61 10.53
N LEU A 61 -2.93 0.67 10.55
CA LEU A 61 -3.09 -0.29 11.65
C LEU A 61 -1.82 -1.11 11.88
N ILE A 62 -1.17 -1.62 10.83
CA ILE A 62 0.07 -2.39 10.98
C ILE A 62 1.20 -1.49 11.51
N THR A 63 1.31 -0.26 11.01
CA THR A 63 2.37 0.67 11.45
C THR A 63 2.20 1.07 12.91
N ASP A 64 0.96 1.30 13.34
CA ASP A 64 0.63 1.67 14.72
C ASP A 64 0.97 0.52 15.69
N VAL A 65 0.52 -0.70 15.40
CA VAL A 65 0.87 -1.91 16.17
C VAL A 65 2.38 -2.11 16.25
N VAL A 66 3.09 -1.93 15.13
CA VAL A 66 4.56 -2.09 15.12
C VAL A 66 5.25 -1.00 15.93
N CYS A 67 4.75 0.25 15.87
CA CYS A 67 5.29 1.36 16.63
C CYS A 67 5.11 1.15 18.14
N GLU A 68 3.93 0.71 18.57
CA GLU A 68 3.59 0.50 19.98
C GLU A 68 4.33 -0.72 20.58
N VAL A 69 4.39 -1.84 19.85
CA VAL A 69 4.95 -3.10 20.38
C VAL A 69 6.47 -3.20 20.19
N TYR A 70 7.00 -2.75 19.05
CA TYR A 70 8.42 -2.92 18.69
C TYR A 70 9.20 -1.60 18.71
N GLY A 71 8.52 -0.48 18.92
CA GLY A 71 9.11 0.84 19.00
C GLY A 71 9.31 1.51 17.64
N GLN A 72 9.47 2.83 17.69
CA GLN A 72 9.60 3.70 16.53
C GLN A 72 10.75 3.30 15.58
N ARG A 73 11.88 2.82 16.10
CA ARG A 73 13.03 2.45 15.27
C ARG A 73 12.71 1.28 14.33
N ARG A 74 11.96 0.28 14.82
CA ARG A 74 11.54 -0.89 14.03
C ARG A 74 10.42 -0.51 13.05
N ALA A 75 9.48 0.33 13.46
CA ALA A 75 8.46 0.90 12.57
C ALA A 75 9.09 1.69 11.41
N ASN A 76 10.07 2.57 11.69
CA ASN A 76 10.79 3.31 10.66
C ASN A 76 11.49 2.37 9.67
N LEU A 77 12.16 1.33 10.17
CA LEU A 77 12.82 0.34 9.31
C LEU A 77 11.81 -0.35 8.39
N MET A 78 10.65 -0.77 8.90
CA MET A 78 9.57 -1.34 8.10
C MET A 78 9.08 -0.38 7.01
N VAL A 79 8.82 0.89 7.37
CA VAL A 79 8.35 1.91 6.42
C VAL A 79 9.39 2.19 5.33
N TYR A 80 10.66 2.39 5.70
CA TYR A 80 11.72 2.62 4.72
C TYR A 80 11.95 1.40 3.81
N THR A 81 11.82 0.19 4.35
CA THR A 81 11.93 -1.05 3.57
C THR A 81 10.80 -1.14 2.55
N GLY A 82 9.55 -0.89 2.98
CA GLY A 82 8.41 -0.85 2.07
C GLY A 82 8.54 0.23 1.00
N PHE A 83 9.01 1.42 1.36
CA PHE A 83 9.26 2.50 0.41
C PHE A 83 10.33 2.12 -0.62
N ALA A 84 11.47 1.58 -0.19
CA ALA A 84 12.54 1.15 -1.09
C ALA A 84 12.07 0.05 -2.06
N LEU A 85 11.30 -0.92 -1.56
CA LEU A 85 10.72 -1.98 -2.39
C LEU A 85 9.62 -1.46 -3.33
N SER A 86 8.88 -0.42 -2.92
CA SER A 86 7.94 0.29 -3.80
C SER A 86 8.65 0.99 -4.96
N VAL A 87 9.81 1.61 -4.71
CA VAL A 87 10.64 2.19 -5.79
C VAL A 87 11.17 1.08 -6.70
N LEU A 88 11.61 -0.05 -6.13
CA LEU A 88 12.08 -1.20 -6.90
C LEU A 88 11.02 -1.73 -7.86
N ILE A 89 9.78 -1.97 -7.39
CA ILE A 89 8.72 -2.48 -8.25
C ILE A 89 8.37 -1.49 -9.36
N LEU A 90 8.36 -0.17 -9.07
CA LEU A 90 8.15 0.84 -10.09
C LEU A 90 9.26 0.81 -11.14
N GLY A 91 10.52 0.64 -10.74
CA GLY A 91 11.65 0.45 -11.67
C GLY A 91 11.48 -0.79 -12.56
N VAL A 92 11.06 -1.92 -11.98
CA VAL A 92 10.79 -3.15 -12.75
C VAL A 92 9.64 -2.96 -13.74
N ILE A 93 8.56 -2.29 -13.34
CA ILE A 93 7.43 -1.95 -14.22
C ILE A 93 7.90 -1.07 -15.37
N GLN A 94 8.73 -0.05 -15.11
CA GLN A 94 9.27 0.82 -16.16
C GLN A 94 10.11 0.04 -17.18
N ILE A 95 10.97 -0.87 -16.71
CA ILE A 95 11.74 -1.75 -17.61
C ILE A 95 10.79 -2.59 -18.46
N ALA A 96 9.76 -3.19 -17.86
CA ALA A 96 8.79 -4.02 -18.57
C ALA A 96 8.03 -3.23 -19.65
N LEU A 97 7.72 -1.96 -19.42
CA LEU A 97 7.04 -1.08 -20.38
C LEU A 97 7.94 -0.70 -21.59
N VAL A 98 9.26 -0.68 -21.42
CA VAL A 98 10.22 -0.37 -22.51
C VAL A 98 10.46 -1.58 -23.41
N VAL A 99 10.30 -2.80 -22.90
CA VAL A 99 10.47 -4.03 -23.68
C VAL A 99 9.38 -4.10 -24.77
N PRO A 100 9.74 -4.36 -26.05
CA PRO A 100 8.76 -4.42 -27.13
C PRO A 100 7.78 -5.58 -26.90
N GLY A 101 6.49 -5.29 -27.11
CA GLY A 101 5.44 -6.30 -27.02
C GLY A 101 5.58 -7.37 -28.10
N SER A 102 5.30 -8.61 -27.73
CA SER A 102 5.20 -9.70 -28.68
C SER A 102 3.93 -9.55 -29.54
N PRO A 103 3.97 -9.88 -30.84
CA PRO A 103 2.79 -9.89 -31.70
C PRO A 103 1.90 -11.13 -31.53
N VAL A 104 2.34 -12.15 -30.77
CA VAL A 104 1.55 -13.35 -30.42
C VAL A 104 0.78 -13.17 -29.13
#